data_AF-A0A2D7NLW5-F1
#
_entry.id   AF-A0A2D7NLW5-F1
#
_cell.length_a   1.000
_cell.length_b   1.000
_cell.length_c   1.000
_cell.angle_alpha   90.00
_cell.angle_beta   90.00
_cell.angle_gamma   90.00
#
_symmetry.space_group_name_H-M   'P 1'
#
loop_
_entity.id
_entity.type
_entity.pdbx_description
1 polymer ?
#
loop_
_entity_poly.entity_id
_entity_poly.type
_entity_poly.pdbx_seq_one_letter_code
_entity_poly.pdbx_strand_id
1 'polypeptide(L)'
;MDVIRRVLPVLVIGSFWVLPVSLVIAADQSVTPAELIAEAPPTDPVVTDALPWLMFSTTVVAFLLTAVVLFKRLWVLPQGTGPTWSGRAEFLLGAWIAMLLSTFLGAGLGIQVANPSTELAEQAAGMLGSYLMQSIILFIVLIDQQRIRGSETLFVRPLSFRRVGFWSVAGFIVAFALSQSMGMFAGYVQSLFSSEPPPVLAHDTLVSISRDPYSLWAIVISVLVVLVTPCLEEFAYRGLLQQGFRKMGAGRPSAILLTSLLFVFMHVPNIDGGLMATPLVALLTLSLILGWLYERTGRLLAPILVHGAFNATNLFLMSLTL
;
A
#
# COMPACT_ATOMS: atom_id res chain seq x y z
N MET A 1 33.51 -38.16 -26.98
CA MET A 1 33.23 -36.78 -26.51
C MET A 1 32.25 -36.87 -25.34
N ASP A 2 32.55 -37.61 -24.29
CA ASP A 2 33.58 -37.32 -23.28
C ASP A 2 33.22 -36.14 -22.36
N VAL A 3 33.12 -36.50 -21.07
CA VAL A 3 33.79 -35.78 -19.97
C VAL A 3 33.01 -34.59 -19.38
N ILE A 4 32.13 -34.91 -18.41
CA ILE A 4 32.27 -34.60 -16.95
C ILE A 4 30.89 -34.56 -16.28
N ARG A 5 30.58 -35.63 -15.53
CA ARG A 5 29.72 -35.57 -14.35
C ARG A 5 30.63 -35.53 -13.13
N ARG A 6 30.45 -34.55 -12.23
CA ARG A 6 30.37 -34.71 -10.75
C ARG A 6 30.52 -33.37 -9.98
N VAL A 7 29.73 -33.29 -8.89
CA VAL A 7 29.81 -32.48 -7.65
C VAL A 7 29.28 -31.04 -7.65
N LEU A 8 28.05 -30.81 -7.13
CA LEU A 8 27.75 -30.31 -5.75
C LEU A 8 26.22 -30.03 -5.62
N PRO A 9 25.57 -30.31 -4.47
CA PRO A 9 24.21 -29.88 -4.23
C PRO A 9 24.22 -28.41 -3.79
N VAL A 10 23.72 -27.52 -4.64
CA VAL A 10 23.36 -26.17 -4.20
C VAL A 10 21.90 -26.23 -3.76
N LEU A 11 21.67 -26.03 -2.46
CA LEU A 11 20.39 -25.60 -1.90
C LEU A 11 19.94 -24.33 -2.64
N VAL A 12 19.08 -24.48 -3.65
CA VAL A 12 18.39 -23.36 -4.27
C VAL A 12 17.16 -23.07 -3.42
N ILE A 13 17.36 -22.22 -2.41
CA ILE A 13 16.28 -21.45 -1.80
C ILE A 13 15.96 -20.32 -2.78
N GLY A 14 14.78 -20.38 -3.38
CA GLY A 14 14.06 -19.25 -3.98
C GLY A 14 14.63 -18.69 -5.29
N SER A 15 13.92 -18.91 -6.40
CA SER A 15 13.53 -17.87 -7.38
C SER A 15 12.83 -18.47 -8.60
N PHE A 16 11.61 -17.97 -8.84
CA PHE A 16 10.90 -17.73 -10.10
C PHE A 16 11.19 -18.60 -11.34
N TRP A 17 10.12 -19.21 -11.85
CA TRP A 17 9.87 -19.28 -13.29
C TRP A 17 8.48 -18.73 -13.59
N VAL A 18 8.46 -17.57 -14.25
CA VAL A 18 7.40 -17.13 -15.13
C VAL A 18 7.51 -17.99 -16.40
N LEU A 19 6.43 -18.62 -16.83
CA LEU A 19 6.31 -19.25 -18.15
C LEU A 19 5.27 -18.51 -19.00
N PRO A 20 5.37 -18.59 -20.33
CA PRO A 20 5.29 -17.43 -21.21
C PRO A 20 3.88 -17.08 -21.67
N VAL A 21 3.69 -15.78 -21.89
CA VAL A 21 2.70 -15.21 -22.81
C VAL A 21 2.99 -15.77 -24.21
N SER A 22 2.27 -16.81 -24.62
CA SER A 22 2.22 -17.24 -26.03
C SER A 22 1.01 -18.12 -26.29
N LEU A 23 -0.17 -17.50 -26.47
CA LEU A 23 -1.23 -17.96 -27.39
C LEU A 23 -2.39 -16.94 -27.40
N VAL A 24 -2.16 -15.79 -28.02
CA VAL A 24 -3.25 -15.05 -28.69
C VAL A 24 -2.94 -15.14 -30.17
N ILE A 25 -3.29 -16.29 -30.75
CA ILE A 25 -3.40 -16.44 -32.21
C ILE A 25 -4.89 -16.50 -32.49
N ALA A 26 -5.39 -15.43 -33.13
CA ALA A 26 -6.64 -15.34 -33.86
C ALA A 26 -7.79 -16.24 -33.35
N ALA A 27 -8.49 -15.79 -32.30
CA ALA A 27 -9.77 -16.38 -31.97
C ALA A 27 -10.78 -16.01 -33.08
N ASP A 28 -11.24 -17.04 -33.78
CA ASP A 28 -12.38 -17.00 -34.69
C ASP A 28 -13.60 -16.42 -33.96
N GLN A 29 -14.25 -15.39 -34.52
CA GLN A 29 -15.40 -14.72 -33.90
C GLN A 29 -16.68 -15.57 -33.91
N SER A 30 -16.60 -16.82 -34.40
CA SER A 30 -17.72 -17.77 -34.39
C SER A 30 -17.89 -18.56 -33.08
N VAL A 31 -16.92 -18.51 -32.16
CA VAL A 31 -16.95 -19.31 -30.92
C VAL A 31 -17.51 -18.48 -29.78
N THR A 32 -18.58 -18.97 -29.14
CA THR A 32 -19.19 -18.27 -28.00
C THR A 32 -18.30 -18.39 -26.75
N PRO A 33 -18.34 -17.43 -25.81
CA PRO A 33 -17.56 -17.51 -24.57
C PRO A 33 -17.81 -18.80 -23.77
N ALA A 34 -19.00 -19.40 -23.89
CA ALA A 34 -19.35 -20.66 -23.25
C ALA A 34 -18.64 -21.88 -23.87
N GLU A 35 -18.42 -21.88 -25.19
CA GLU A 35 -17.70 -22.95 -25.89
C GLU A 35 -16.19 -22.88 -25.61
N LEU A 36 -15.64 -21.67 -25.54
CA LEU A 36 -14.23 -21.45 -25.13
C LEU A 36 -13.95 -21.94 -23.69
N ILE A 37 -14.91 -21.80 -22.78
CA ILE A 37 -14.79 -22.30 -21.39
C ILE A 37 -14.93 -23.82 -21.33
N ALA A 38 -15.78 -24.42 -22.19
CA ALA A 38 -15.97 -25.86 -22.25
C ALA A 38 -14.79 -26.60 -22.90
N GLU A 39 -14.08 -25.95 -23.83
CA GLU A 39 -12.90 -26.50 -24.51
C GLU A 39 -11.57 -26.11 -23.85
N ALA A 40 -11.57 -25.18 -22.88
CA ALA A 40 -10.38 -24.85 -22.12
C ALA A 40 -9.84 -26.13 -21.44
N PRO A 41 -8.56 -26.50 -21.65
CA PRO A 41 -7.97 -27.62 -20.93
C PRO A 41 -8.14 -27.39 -19.43
N PRO A 42 -8.44 -28.43 -18.63
CA PRO A 42 -8.55 -28.29 -17.18
C PRO A 42 -7.30 -27.57 -16.69
N THR A 43 -7.48 -26.46 -15.97
CA THR A 43 -6.36 -25.67 -15.44
C THR A 43 -5.45 -26.61 -14.67
N ASP A 44 -4.19 -26.68 -15.11
CA ASP A 44 -3.20 -27.61 -14.60
C ASP A 44 -3.08 -27.43 -13.07
N PRO A 45 -3.22 -28.49 -12.25
CA PRO A 45 -3.22 -28.42 -10.78
C PRO A 45 -1.99 -27.73 -10.14
N VAL A 46 -0.96 -27.46 -10.93
CA VAL A 46 0.26 -26.75 -10.52
C VAL A 46 -0.03 -25.36 -9.94
N VAL A 47 -1.03 -24.62 -10.47
CA VAL A 47 -1.38 -23.28 -9.96
C VAL A 47 -2.15 -23.37 -8.64
N THR A 48 -2.98 -24.41 -8.47
CA THR A 48 -3.73 -24.67 -7.23
C THR A 48 -2.83 -25.17 -6.09
N ASP A 49 -1.76 -25.91 -6.40
CA ASP A 49 -0.83 -26.41 -5.38
C ASP A 49 0.20 -25.36 -4.93
N ALA A 50 0.49 -24.33 -5.73
CA ALA A 50 1.51 -23.32 -5.42
C ALA A 50 1.06 -22.27 -4.38
N LEU A 51 -0.24 -21.97 -4.32
CA LEU A 51 -0.78 -20.91 -3.46
C LEU A 51 -0.60 -21.23 -1.95
N PRO A 52 -0.88 -22.45 -1.45
CA PRO A 52 -0.57 -22.82 -0.07
C PRO A 52 0.92 -22.70 0.28
N TRP A 53 1.82 -23.06 -0.65
CA TRP A 53 3.27 -22.92 -0.44
C TRP A 53 3.72 -21.47 -0.42
N LEU A 54 3.12 -20.61 -1.26
CA LEU A 54 3.40 -19.18 -1.26
C LEU A 54 2.94 -18.55 0.06
N MET A 55 1.73 -18.84 0.52
CA MET A 55 1.19 -18.37 1.80
C MET A 55 2.03 -18.87 3.00
N PHE A 56 2.45 -20.13 2.97
CA PHE A 56 3.35 -20.68 3.97
C PHE A 56 4.70 -19.96 3.97
N SER A 57 5.28 -19.71 2.79
CA SER A 57 6.57 -19.05 2.65
C SER A 57 6.55 -17.59 3.13
N THR A 58 5.50 -16.83 2.82
CA THR A 58 5.36 -15.44 3.27
C THR A 58 5.18 -15.36 4.78
N THR A 59 4.42 -16.28 5.37
CA THR A 59 4.24 -16.37 6.83
C THR A 59 5.54 -16.73 7.55
N VAL A 60 6.29 -17.69 7.04
CA VAL A 60 7.62 -18.06 7.59
C VAL A 60 8.58 -16.87 7.48
N VAL A 61 8.62 -16.18 6.33
CA VAL A 61 9.43 -14.97 6.15
C VAL A 61 9.02 -13.88 7.14
N ALA A 62 7.72 -13.63 7.31
CA ALA A 62 7.22 -12.64 8.27
C ALA A 62 7.62 -12.98 9.71
N PHE A 63 7.57 -14.26 10.11
CA PHE A 63 8.02 -14.71 11.42
C PHE A 63 9.52 -14.46 11.62
N LEU A 64 10.35 -14.86 10.65
CA LEU A 64 11.80 -14.66 10.70
C LEU A 64 12.17 -13.18 10.75
N LEU A 65 11.53 -12.34 9.94
CA LEU A 65 11.73 -10.90 9.95
C LEU A 65 11.31 -10.27 11.27
N THR A 66 10.17 -10.69 11.82
CA THR A 66 9.71 -10.24 13.14
C THR A 66 10.70 -10.63 14.23
N ALA A 67 11.20 -11.87 14.21
CA ALA A 67 12.24 -12.32 15.13
C ALA A 67 13.49 -11.44 15.01
N VAL A 68 13.97 -11.15 13.80
CA VAL A 68 15.11 -10.26 13.57
C VAL A 68 14.85 -8.85 14.13
N VAL A 69 13.68 -8.27 13.85
CA VAL A 69 13.29 -6.94 14.35
C VAL A 69 13.28 -6.91 15.88
N LEU A 70 12.76 -7.94 16.53
CA LEU A 70 12.71 -8.06 17.99
C LEU A 70 14.10 -8.27 18.59
N PHE A 71 14.86 -9.28 18.13
CA PHE A 71 16.18 -9.63 18.66
C PHE A 71 17.20 -8.51 18.46
N LYS A 72 17.21 -7.87 17.29
CA LYS A 72 18.10 -6.73 17.00
C LYS A 72 17.54 -5.40 17.52
N ARG A 73 16.38 -5.42 18.19
CA ARG A 73 15.68 -4.24 18.73
C ARG A 73 15.51 -3.13 17.69
N LEU A 74 15.27 -3.51 16.43
CA LEU A 74 15.14 -2.56 15.32
C LEU A 74 13.92 -1.66 15.51
N TRP A 75 12.90 -2.10 16.24
CA TRP A 75 11.71 -1.33 16.59
C TRP A 75 12.00 -0.09 17.45
N VAL A 76 13.14 -0.05 18.16
CA VAL A 76 13.50 1.07 19.04
C VAL A 76 13.87 2.30 18.20
N LEU A 77 13.15 3.41 18.44
CA LEU A 77 13.36 4.67 17.74
C LEU A 77 14.55 5.44 18.34
N PRO A 78 15.55 5.87 17.55
CA PRO A 78 16.68 6.63 18.05
C PRO A 78 16.25 7.99 18.61
N GLN A 79 16.87 8.43 19.70
CA GLN A 79 16.54 9.70 20.35
C GLN A 79 16.98 10.94 19.54
N GLY A 80 18.00 10.82 18.69
CA GLY A 80 18.53 11.92 17.86
C GLY A 80 18.02 11.94 16.41
N THR A 81 17.19 10.97 16.01
CA THR A 81 16.59 10.91 14.67
C THR A 81 15.11 11.17 14.78
N GLY A 82 14.57 11.97 13.87
CA GLY A 82 13.15 12.28 13.84
C GLY A 82 12.82 13.28 12.76
N PRO A 83 11.52 13.47 12.47
CA PRO A 83 11.06 14.42 11.49
C PRO A 83 11.39 15.85 11.92
N THR A 84 11.83 16.66 10.98
CA THR A 84 12.05 18.11 11.16
C THR A 84 10.79 18.92 10.86
N TRP A 85 9.64 18.26 10.82
CA TRP A 85 8.36 18.89 10.51
C TRP A 85 7.98 19.83 11.66
N SER A 86 7.83 21.12 11.34
CA SER A 86 7.59 22.18 12.32
C SER A 86 6.12 22.59 12.33
N GLY A 87 5.70 23.39 13.31
CA GLY A 87 4.35 23.93 13.35
C GLY A 87 3.57 23.54 14.59
N ARG A 88 2.52 24.33 14.86
CA ARG A 88 1.63 24.15 16.01
C ARG A 88 0.64 23.02 15.74
N ALA A 89 0.21 22.33 16.79
CA ALA A 89 -0.70 21.20 16.69
C ALA A 89 -2.01 21.56 15.97
N GLU A 90 -2.58 22.72 16.29
CA GLU A 90 -3.85 23.18 15.75
C GLU A 90 -3.78 23.41 14.23
N PHE A 91 -2.65 23.93 13.75
CA PHE A 91 -2.43 24.13 12.32
C PHE A 91 -2.30 22.80 11.59
N LEU A 92 -1.50 21.87 12.12
CA LEU A 92 -1.29 20.57 11.48
C LEU A 92 -2.59 19.75 11.42
N LEU A 93 -3.33 19.70 12.53
CA LEU A 93 -4.61 18.98 12.59
C LEU A 93 -5.68 19.68 11.75
N GLY A 94 -5.74 21.01 11.77
CA GLY A 94 -6.64 21.78 10.91
C GLY A 94 -6.33 21.58 9.43
N ALA A 95 -5.06 21.54 9.04
CA ALA A 95 -4.65 21.24 7.67
C ALA A 95 -5.01 19.80 7.25
N TRP A 96 -4.91 18.83 8.17
CA TRP A 96 -5.36 17.46 7.89
C TRP A 96 -6.87 17.39 7.65
N ILE A 97 -7.67 18.06 8.49
CA ILE A 97 -9.13 18.16 8.29
C ILE A 97 -9.43 18.86 6.97
N ALA A 98 -8.72 19.95 6.64
CA ALA A 98 -8.89 20.65 5.37
C ALA A 98 -8.56 19.74 4.17
N MET A 99 -7.48 18.95 4.24
CA MET A 99 -7.17 17.95 3.22
C MET A 99 -8.30 16.92 3.08
N LEU A 100 -8.83 16.42 4.21
CA LEU A 100 -9.93 15.45 4.19
C LEU A 100 -11.20 16.02 3.53
N LEU A 101 -11.62 17.22 3.92
CA LEU A 101 -12.79 17.90 3.32
C LEU A 101 -12.55 18.21 1.84
N SER A 102 -11.32 18.57 1.48
CA SER A 102 -10.94 18.85 0.10
C SER A 102 -11.03 17.62 -0.82
N THR A 103 -10.88 16.41 -0.27
CA THR A 103 -11.10 15.16 -1.01
C THR A 103 -12.52 15.10 -1.56
N PHE A 104 -13.53 15.25 -0.68
CA PHE A 104 -14.93 15.13 -1.08
C PHE A 104 -15.34 16.25 -2.03
N LEU A 105 -14.93 17.49 -1.77
CA LEU A 105 -15.21 18.63 -2.64
C LEU A 105 -14.54 18.45 -4.01
N GLY A 106 -13.25 18.08 -4.02
CA GLY A 106 -12.49 17.86 -5.23
C GLY A 106 -13.06 16.72 -6.07
N ALA A 107 -13.45 15.60 -5.45
CA ALA A 107 -14.09 14.49 -6.14
C ALA A 107 -15.38 14.89 -6.84
N GLY A 108 -16.29 15.57 -6.12
CA GLY A 108 -17.57 16.02 -6.67
C GLY A 108 -17.40 16.97 -7.86
N LEU A 109 -16.49 17.95 -7.73
CA LEU A 109 -16.17 18.88 -8.83
C LEU A 109 -15.52 18.16 -10.02
N GLY A 110 -14.59 17.24 -9.75
CA GLY A 110 -13.91 16.46 -10.79
C GLY A 110 -14.89 15.65 -11.64
N ILE A 111 -15.81 14.92 -10.97
CA ILE A 111 -16.87 14.15 -11.63
C ILE A 111 -17.80 15.07 -12.42
N GLN A 112 -18.25 16.18 -11.82
CA GLN A 112 -19.16 17.11 -12.48
C GLN A 112 -18.54 17.75 -13.73
N VAL A 113 -17.27 18.14 -13.67
CA VAL A 113 -16.57 18.78 -14.80
C VAL A 113 -16.23 17.78 -15.90
N ALA A 114 -15.79 16.57 -15.54
CA ALA A 114 -15.42 15.55 -16.50
C ALA A 114 -16.64 14.92 -17.20
N ASN A 115 -17.80 14.91 -16.54
CA ASN A 115 -19.03 14.27 -17.01
C ASN A 115 -18.79 12.84 -17.55
N PRO A 116 -18.27 11.93 -16.69
CA PRO A 116 -17.79 10.61 -17.09
C PRO A 116 -18.94 9.70 -17.55
N SER A 117 -18.66 8.86 -18.54
CA SER A 117 -19.63 7.91 -19.11
C SER A 117 -19.43 6.45 -18.65
N THR A 118 -18.41 6.18 -17.84
CA THR A 118 -18.06 4.83 -17.35
C THR A 118 -17.64 4.90 -15.89
N GLU A 119 -17.79 3.81 -15.14
CA GLU A 119 -17.40 3.69 -13.74
C GLU A 119 -15.93 4.08 -13.50
N LEU A 120 -15.00 3.56 -14.32
CA LEU A 120 -13.57 3.87 -14.20
C LEU A 120 -13.26 5.34 -14.51
N ALA A 121 -13.92 5.94 -15.51
CA ALA A 121 -13.79 7.36 -15.79
C ALA A 121 -14.28 8.22 -14.62
N GLU A 122 -15.36 7.81 -13.96
CA GLU A 122 -15.91 8.50 -12.79
C GLU A 122 -14.95 8.45 -11.60
N GLN A 123 -14.43 7.26 -11.28
CA GLN A 123 -13.42 7.12 -10.22
C GLN A 123 -12.16 7.94 -10.54
N ALA A 124 -11.64 7.87 -11.77
CA ALA A 124 -10.47 8.63 -12.18
C ALA A 124 -10.71 10.15 -12.07
N ALA A 125 -11.86 10.64 -12.52
CA ALA A 125 -12.24 12.05 -12.42
C ALA A 125 -12.35 12.48 -10.95
N GLY A 126 -12.96 11.66 -10.10
CA GLY A 126 -13.05 11.89 -8.65
C GLY A 126 -11.69 11.97 -7.97
N MET A 127 -10.77 11.05 -8.30
CA MET A 127 -9.41 11.05 -7.78
C MET A 127 -8.62 12.28 -8.23
N LEU A 128 -8.63 12.60 -9.52
CA LEU A 128 -7.93 13.75 -10.08
C LEU A 128 -8.43 15.06 -9.46
N GLY A 129 -9.75 15.23 -9.34
CA GLY A 129 -10.36 16.39 -8.69
C GLY A 129 -9.97 16.49 -7.21
N SER A 130 -9.99 15.38 -6.48
CA SER A 130 -9.52 15.30 -5.09
C SER A 130 -8.07 15.74 -4.94
N TYR A 131 -7.18 15.20 -5.77
CA TYR A 131 -5.75 15.48 -5.69
C TYR A 131 -5.42 16.92 -6.09
N LEU A 132 -6.13 17.48 -7.07
CA LEU A 132 -5.99 18.89 -7.42
C LEU A 132 -6.34 19.77 -6.21
N MET A 133 -7.47 19.52 -5.55
CA MET A 133 -7.87 20.32 -4.39
C MET A 133 -6.92 20.13 -3.20
N GLN A 134 -6.51 18.89 -2.92
CA GLN A 134 -5.53 18.60 -1.87
C GLN A 134 -4.18 19.26 -2.15
N SER A 135 -3.75 19.38 -3.41
CA SER A 135 -2.49 20.02 -3.78
C SER A 135 -2.44 21.51 -3.40
N ILE A 136 -3.60 22.19 -3.40
CA ILE A 136 -3.72 23.58 -2.96
C ILE A 136 -3.46 23.67 -1.45
N ILE A 137 -4.08 22.78 -0.66
CA ILE A 137 -3.87 22.73 0.80
C ILE A 137 -2.41 22.38 1.11
N LEU A 138 -1.87 21.38 0.43
CA LEU A 138 -0.46 20.99 0.52
C LEU A 138 0.47 22.18 0.24
N PHE A 139 0.21 22.96 -0.81
CA PHE A 139 1.01 24.13 -1.16
C PHE A 139 0.99 25.20 -0.05
N ILE A 140 -0.19 25.48 0.51
CA ILE A 140 -0.35 26.42 1.64
C ILE A 140 0.48 25.95 2.85
N VAL A 141 0.39 24.66 3.19
CA VAL A 141 1.17 24.09 4.30
C VAL A 141 2.67 24.18 4.02
N LEU A 142 3.13 23.86 2.81
CA LEU A 142 4.55 23.91 2.47
C LEU A 142 5.13 25.33 2.56
N ILE A 143 4.36 26.36 2.20
CA ILE A 143 4.75 27.77 2.40
C ILE A 143 4.90 28.08 3.89
N ASP A 144 3.94 27.67 4.72
CA ASP A 144 4.00 27.90 6.16
C ASP A 144 5.22 27.19 6.80
N GLN A 145 5.47 25.95 6.41
CA GLN A 145 6.64 25.19 6.87
C GLN A 145 7.97 25.89 6.54
N GLN A 146 8.08 26.55 5.39
CA GLN A 146 9.29 27.30 5.03
C GLN A 146 9.52 28.51 5.94
N ARG A 147 8.44 29.16 6.40
CA ARG A 147 8.52 30.31 7.31
C ARG A 147 8.99 29.91 8.71
N ILE A 148 8.61 28.72 9.18
CA ILE A 148 8.86 28.27 10.56
C ILE A 148 10.20 27.52 10.71
N ARG A 149 10.79 27.01 9.62
CA ARG A 149 12.06 26.24 9.63
C ARG A 149 13.26 26.93 10.32
N GLY A 150 13.21 28.24 10.57
CA GLY A 150 14.23 28.99 11.29
C GLY A 150 14.01 29.19 12.78
N SER A 151 12.85 28.84 13.35
CA SER A 151 12.48 29.24 14.72
C SER A 151 12.56 28.12 15.78
N GLU A 152 12.53 26.84 15.40
CA GLU A 152 12.57 25.73 16.36
C GLU A 152 13.95 25.05 16.39
N THR A 153 14.66 25.16 17.51
CA THR A 153 15.85 24.35 17.80
C THR A 153 15.43 22.93 18.22
N LEU A 154 14.98 22.12 17.25
CA LEU A 154 14.76 20.70 17.47
C LEU A 154 16.09 19.95 17.41
N PHE A 155 16.45 19.22 18.46
CA PHE A 155 17.68 18.41 18.54
C PHE A 155 17.66 17.13 17.68
N VAL A 156 16.67 16.96 16.81
CA VAL A 156 16.52 15.78 15.95
C VAL A 156 17.00 16.06 14.52
N ARG A 157 17.66 15.08 13.90
CA ARG A 157 18.14 15.18 12.52
C ARG A 157 17.60 14.04 11.67
N PRO A 158 17.14 14.31 10.44
CA PRO A 158 16.70 13.25 9.54
C PRO A 158 17.92 12.47 9.02
N LEU A 159 17.71 11.21 8.65
CA LEU A 159 18.76 10.41 8.05
C LEU A 159 19.16 10.94 6.66
N SER A 160 20.35 10.56 6.20
CA SER A 160 20.79 10.80 4.83
C SER A 160 19.96 10.00 3.83
N PHE A 161 19.86 10.47 2.59
CA PHE A 161 19.09 9.80 1.53
C PHE A 161 19.53 8.35 1.28
N ARG A 162 20.83 8.03 1.36
CA ARG A 162 21.32 6.65 1.27
C ARG A 162 20.74 5.74 2.35
N ARG A 163 20.70 6.21 3.59
CA ARG A 163 20.13 5.45 4.72
C ARG A 163 18.61 5.33 4.59
N VAL A 164 17.96 6.37 4.07
CA VAL A 164 16.52 6.35 3.75
C VAL A 164 16.24 5.26 2.71
N GLY A 165 17.00 5.19 1.62
CA GLY A 165 16.84 4.13 0.62
C GLY A 165 17.00 2.72 1.21
N PHE A 166 18.01 2.51 2.07
CA PHE A 166 18.15 1.24 2.80
C PHE A 166 16.91 0.89 3.63
N TRP A 167 16.42 1.85 4.43
CA TRP A 167 15.23 1.65 5.25
C TRP A 167 13.95 1.52 4.44
N SER A 168 13.86 2.10 3.24
CA SER A 168 12.75 1.88 2.31
C SER A 168 12.74 0.45 1.79
N VAL A 169 13.88 -0.10 1.36
CA VAL A 169 13.95 -1.49 0.89
C VAL A 169 13.66 -2.46 2.04
N ALA A 170 14.35 -2.31 3.17
CA ALA A 170 14.12 -3.18 4.32
C ALA A 170 12.69 -3.05 4.86
N GLY A 171 12.18 -1.81 4.93
CA GLY A 171 10.83 -1.50 5.36
C GLY A 171 9.78 -2.09 4.43
N PHE A 172 9.98 -2.06 3.12
CA PHE A 172 9.09 -2.69 2.15
C PHE A 172 9.02 -4.21 2.33
N ILE A 173 10.16 -4.89 2.46
CA ILE A 173 10.19 -6.35 2.66
C ILE A 173 9.41 -6.73 3.92
N VAL A 174 9.63 -6.02 5.03
CA VAL A 174 8.90 -6.24 6.29
C VAL A 174 7.43 -5.88 6.16
N ALA A 175 7.10 -4.73 5.58
CA ALA A 175 5.72 -4.28 5.40
C ALA A 175 4.92 -5.26 4.57
N PHE A 176 5.45 -5.65 3.40
CA PHE A 176 4.76 -6.57 2.52
C PHE A 176 4.56 -7.93 3.19
N ALA A 177 5.61 -8.56 3.71
CA ALA A 177 5.50 -9.88 4.34
C ALA A 177 4.57 -9.88 5.55
N LEU A 178 4.68 -8.88 6.43
CA LEU A 178 3.89 -8.82 7.66
C LEU A 178 2.44 -8.45 7.38
N SER A 179 2.16 -7.46 6.51
CA SER A 179 0.79 -7.10 6.16
C SER A 179 0.03 -8.26 5.52
N GLN A 180 0.64 -8.97 4.56
CA GLN A 180 0.00 -10.14 3.96
C GLN A 180 -0.25 -11.23 5.00
N SER A 181 0.75 -11.55 5.84
CA SER A 181 0.61 -12.60 6.87
C SER A 181 -0.44 -12.27 7.91
N MET A 182 -0.45 -11.03 8.41
CA MET A 182 -1.43 -10.57 9.40
C MET A 182 -2.84 -10.49 8.82
N GLY A 183 -2.98 -10.05 7.56
CA GLY A 183 -4.25 -10.06 6.84
C GLY A 183 -4.79 -11.49 6.66
N MET A 184 -3.96 -12.42 6.18
CA MET A 184 -4.35 -13.83 6.04
C MET A 184 -4.73 -14.47 7.37
N PHE A 185 -3.97 -14.19 8.44
CA PHE A 185 -4.31 -14.65 9.78
C PHE A 185 -5.67 -14.11 10.24
N ALA A 186 -5.94 -12.82 10.02
CA ALA A 186 -7.22 -12.21 10.36
C ALA A 186 -8.38 -12.83 9.57
N GLY A 187 -8.19 -13.07 8.26
CA GLY A 187 -9.16 -13.76 7.42
C GLY A 187 -9.42 -15.20 7.87
N TYR A 188 -8.38 -15.94 8.23
CA TYR A 188 -8.52 -17.29 8.81
C TYR A 188 -9.32 -17.23 10.12
N VAL A 189 -8.97 -16.35 11.06
CA VAL A 189 -9.73 -16.18 12.31
C VAL A 189 -11.18 -15.84 12.02
N GLN A 190 -11.46 -14.94 11.08
CA GLN A 190 -12.84 -14.57 10.70
C GLN A 190 -13.60 -15.76 10.12
N SER A 191 -12.97 -16.61 9.31
CA SER A 191 -13.58 -17.81 8.73
C SER A 191 -13.99 -18.86 9.77
N LEU A 192 -13.44 -18.81 10.98
CA LEU A 192 -13.91 -19.64 12.10
C LEU A 192 -15.30 -19.23 12.61
N PHE A 193 -15.74 -18.01 12.27
CA PHE A 193 -17.00 -17.42 12.72
C PHE A 193 -17.95 -17.06 11.57
N SER A 194 -17.49 -17.12 10.31
CA SER A 194 -18.27 -16.78 9.11
C SER A 194 -18.19 -17.90 8.08
N SER A 195 -19.33 -18.20 7.42
CA SER A 195 -19.39 -19.14 6.30
C SER A 195 -19.13 -18.47 4.94
N GLU A 196 -18.93 -17.15 4.91
CA GLU A 196 -18.64 -16.44 3.66
C GLU A 196 -17.18 -16.61 3.26
N PRO A 197 -16.90 -16.95 1.99
CA PRO A 197 -15.54 -17.02 1.49
C PRO A 197 -14.89 -15.63 1.48
N PRO A 198 -13.57 -15.52 1.72
CA PRO A 198 -12.87 -14.25 1.59
C PRO A 198 -12.99 -13.70 0.16
N PRO A 199 -13.31 -12.41 0.00
CA PRO A 199 -13.23 -11.78 -1.31
C PRO A 199 -11.77 -11.77 -1.76
N VAL A 200 -11.52 -12.20 -3.00
CA VAL A 200 -10.17 -12.23 -3.60
C VAL A 200 -9.61 -10.82 -3.75
N LEU A 201 -10.47 -9.86 -4.10
CA LEU A 201 -10.18 -8.42 -4.15
C LEU A 201 -11.08 -7.71 -3.16
N ALA A 202 -10.49 -7.12 -2.12
CA ALA A 202 -11.23 -6.54 -1.02
C ALA A 202 -11.32 -5.00 -1.06
N HIS A 203 -10.92 -4.37 -2.17
CA HIS A 203 -10.92 -2.91 -2.34
C HIS A 203 -11.59 -2.54 -3.67
N ASP A 204 -12.55 -1.62 -3.65
CA ASP A 204 -13.40 -1.31 -4.81
C ASP A 204 -12.59 -0.88 -6.04
N THR A 205 -11.60 -0.01 -5.86
CA THR A 205 -10.69 0.39 -6.95
C THR A 205 -10.00 -0.79 -7.63
N LEU A 206 -9.59 -1.82 -6.88
CA LEU A 206 -8.99 -3.02 -7.47
C LEU A 206 -10.03 -3.83 -8.26
N VAL A 207 -11.25 -3.94 -7.73
CA VAL A 207 -12.37 -4.62 -8.40
C VAL A 207 -12.74 -3.91 -9.70
N SER A 208 -12.79 -2.58 -9.72
CA SER A 208 -13.10 -1.81 -10.93
C SER A 208 -11.99 -1.95 -11.97
N ILE A 209 -10.70 -1.92 -11.57
CA ILE A 209 -9.58 -2.17 -12.47
C ILE A 209 -9.62 -3.59 -13.02
N SER A 210 -9.93 -4.61 -12.21
CA SER A 210 -9.94 -6.00 -12.68
C SER A 210 -11.00 -6.29 -13.74
N ARG A 211 -12.09 -5.50 -13.78
CA ARG A 211 -13.16 -5.64 -14.78
C ARG A 211 -12.76 -5.14 -16.16
N ASP A 212 -11.89 -4.14 -16.24
CA ASP A 212 -11.41 -3.57 -17.52
C ASP A 212 -9.96 -3.05 -17.39
N PRO A 213 -8.99 -3.98 -17.24
CA PRO A 213 -7.62 -3.67 -16.80
C PRO A 213 -6.79 -2.92 -17.85
N TYR A 214 -7.17 -3.00 -19.12
CA TYR A 214 -6.43 -2.38 -20.24
C TYR A 214 -7.03 -1.04 -20.68
N SER A 215 -8.13 -0.60 -20.07
CA SER A 215 -8.68 0.72 -20.36
C SER A 215 -7.72 1.84 -19.98
N LEU A 216 -7.82 2.95 -20.70
CA LEU A 216 -7.07 4.16 -20.39
C LEU A 216 -7.28 4.59 -18.92
N TRP A 217 -8.50 4.48 -18.43
CA TRP A 217 -8.86 4.88 -17.07
C TRP A 217 -8.29 3.95 -15.99
N ALA A 218 -8.24 2.63 -16.23
CA ALA A 218 -7.56 1.69 -15.34
C ALA A 218 -6.05 2.01 -15.23
N ILE A 219 -5.40 2.37 -16.34
CA ILE A 219 -3.99 2.79 -16.35
C ILE A 219 -3.81 4.09 -15.58
N VAL A 220 -4.67 5.10 -15.82
CA VAL A 220 -4.63 6.38 -15.10
C VAL A 220 -4.77 6.15 -13.59
N ILE A 221 -5.78 5.40 -13.15
CA ILE A 221 -5.98 5.09 -11.74
C ILE A 221 -4.78 4.34 -11.17
N SER A 222 -4.25 3.34 -11.88
CA SER A 222 -3.07 2.59 -11.42
C SER A 222 -1.85 3.49 -11.19
N VAL A 223 -1.59 4.42 -12.11
CA VAL A 223 -0.50 5.42 -11.96
C VAL A 223 -0.76 6.32 -10.75
N LEU A 224 -1.99 6.80 -10.58
CA LEU A 224 -2.38 7.63 -9.46
C LEU A 224 -2.19 6.91 -8.11
N VAL A 225 -2.72 5.68 -7.98
CA VAL A 225 -2.63 4.85 -6.78
C VAL A 225 -1.19 4.51 -6.40
N VAL A 226 -0.30 4.33 -7.38
CA VAL A 226 1.11 3.97 -7.13
C VAL A 226 2.00 5.18 -6.85
N LEU A 227 1.76 6.32 -7.50
CA LEU A 227 2.68 7.45 -7.45
C LEU A 227 2.12 8.64 -6.64
N VAL A 228 0.86 8.99 -6.84
CA VAL A 228 0.28 10.23 -6.31
C VAL A 228 -0.35 10.00 -4.95
N THR A 229 -1.17 8.96 -4.81
CA THR A 229 -1.85 8.60 -3.55
C THR A 229 -0.86 8.46 -2.40
N PRO A 230 0.26 7.72 -2.52
CA PRO A 230 1.20 7.58 -1.41
C PRO A 230 1.83 8.92 -1.02
N CYS A 231 2.08 9.82 -1.97
CA CYS A 231 2.62 11.14 -1.66
C CYS A 231 1.65 11.96 -0.80
N LEU A 232 0.38 12.03 -1.21
CA LEU A 232 -0.64 12.83 -0.53
C LEU A 232 -1.05 12.21 0.80
N GLU A 233 -1.24 10.89 0.85
CA GLU A 233 -1.62 10.20 2.08
C GLU A 233 -0.48 10.21 3.10
N GLU A 234 0.76 9.90 2.72
CA GLU A 234 1.86 9.96 3.69
C GLU A 234 2.08 11.39 4.20
N PHE A 235 1.89 12.40 3.35
CA PHE A 235 1.89 13.78 3.81
C PHE A 235 0.77 14.05 4.82
N ALA A 236 -0.48 13.70 4.49
CA ALA A 236 -1.63 13.93 5.36
C ALA A 236 -1.49 13.17 6.68
N TYR A 237 -1.24 11.86 6.64
CA TYR A 237 -1.21 11.02 7.82
C TYR A 237 0.09 11.19 8.63
N ARG A 238 1.27 11.17 7.99
CA ARG A 238 2.55 11.20 8.74
C ARG A 238 3.03 12.62 8.92
N GLY A 239 2.91 13.46 7.91
CA GLY A 239 3.31 14.87 7.97
C GLY A 239 2.39 15.72 8.86
N LEU A 240 1.07 15.57 8.72
CA LEU A 240 0.10 16.41 9.45
C LEU A 240 -0.47 15.72 10.68
N LEU A 241 -1.20 14.61 10.53
CA LEU A 241 -1.97 14.01 11.62
C LEU A 241 -1.08 13.46 12.73
N GLN A 242 -0.11 12.61 12.38
CA GLN A 242 0.83 12.01 13.34
C GLN A 242 1.63 13.11 14.06
N GLN A 243 2.17 14.08 13.33
CA GLN A 243 2.92 15.19 13.94
C GLN A 243 2.02 16.11 14.76
N GLY A 244 0.76 16.29 14.35
CA GLY A 244 -0.25 16.98 15.14
C GLY A 244 -0.43 16.33 16.51
N PHE A 245 -0.62 15.01 16.57
CA PHE A 245 -0.66 14.28 17.84
C PHE A 245 0.64 14.38 18.63
N ARG A 246 1.80 14.32 17.97
CA ARG A 246 3.11 14.51 18.63
C ARG A 246 3.20 15.90 19.28
N LYS A 247 2.72 16.94 18.61
CA LYS A 247 2.71 18.33 19.10
C LYS A 247 1.66 18.57 20.18
N MET A 248 0.60 17.75 20.25
CA MET A 248 -0.33 17.72 21.40
C MET A 248 0.23 17.01 22.63
N GLY A 249 1.41 16.40 22.54
CA GLY A 249 2.08 15.71 23.65
C GLY A 249 2.02 14.18 23.59
N ALA A 250 1.45 13.58 22.54
CA ALA A 250 1.48 12.13 22.38
C ALA A 250 2.92 11.63 22.16
N GLY A 251 3.29 10.54 22.84
CA GLY A 251 4.53 9.81 22.57
C GLY A 251 4.56 9.24 21.15
N ARG A 252 5.75 8.92 20.62
CA ARG A 252 5.91 8.34 19.28
C ARG A 252 5.00 7.12 19.04
N PRO A 253 4.95 6.11 19.95
CA PRO A 253 4.11 4.93 19.73
C PRO A 253 2.61 5.28 19.69
N SER A 254 2.15 6.15 20.59
CA SER A 254 0.75 6.57 20.67
C SER A 254 0.33 7.35 19.43
N ALA A 255 1.17 8.28 18.94
CA ALA A 255 0.88 9.03 17.73
C ALA A 255 0.81 8.14 16.49
N ILE A 256 1.73 7.15 16.36
CA ILE A 256 1.71 6.16 15.29
C ILE A 256 0.42 5.33 15.37
N LEU A 257 0.06 4.83 16.55
CA LEU A 257 -1.13 4.00 16.74
C LEU A 257 -2.41 4.76 16.38
N LEU A 258 -2.61 5.97 16.93
CA LEU A 258 -3.80 6.78 16.68
C LEU A 258 -3.95 7.14 15.19
N THR A 259 -2.84 7.52 14.55
CA THR A 259 -2.81 7.81 13.11
C THR A 259 -3.16 6.57 12.31
N SER A 260 -2.64 5.40 12.70
CA SER A 260 -2.88 4.14 11.98
C SER A 260 -4.33 3.66 12.10
N LEU A 261 -4.94 3.83 13.28
CA LEU A 261 -6.36 3.53 13.49
C LEU A 261 -7.26 4.43 12.65
N LEU A 262 -6.98 5.74 12.61
CA LEU A 262 -7.72 6.68 11.76
C LEU A 262 -7.50 6.39 10.27
N PHE A 263 -6.29 6.04 9.86
CA PHE A 263 -6.01 5.62 8.48
C PHE A 263 -6.90 4.45 8.06
N VAL A 264 -6.93 3.39 8.85
CA VAL A 264 -7.74 2.19 8.56
C VAL A 264 -9.23 2.51 8.59
N PHE A 265 -9.69 3.30 9.56
CA PHE A 265 -11.09 3.73 9.65
C PHE A 265 -11.56 4.45 8.38
N MET A 266 -10.71 5.31 7.80
CA MET A 266 -11.03 6.02 6.56
C MET A 266 -11.11 5.12 5.32
N HIS A 267 -10.60 3.89 5.38
CA HIS A 267 -10.66 2.92 4.28
C HIS A 267 -11.89 2.00 4.34
N VAL A 268 -12.59 1.95 5.49
CA VAL A 268 -13.77 1.08 5.68
C VAL A 268 -14.82 1.25 4.57
N PRO A 269 -15.17 2.47 4.11
CA PRO A 269 -16.19 2.63 3.06
C PRO A 269 -15.82 2.06 1.68
N ASN A 270 -14.53 1.80 1.41
CA ASN A 270 -14.04 1.31 0.11
C ASN A 270 -13.69 -0.19 0.13
N ILE A 271 -14.04 -0.86 1.24
CA ILE A 271 -13.79 -2.28 1.46
C ILE A 271 -15.13 -3.00 1.40
N ASP A 272 -15.18 -4.11 0.67
CA ASP A 272 -16.39 -4.93 0.55
C ASP A 272 -16.77 -5.59 1.89
N GLY A 273 -18.06 -5.70 2.16
CA GLY A 273 -18.65 -5.98 3.47
C GLY A 273 -18.52 -7.42 3.98
N GLY A 274 -18.10 -8.38 3.15
CA GLY A 274 -18.01 -9.80 3.53
C GLY A 274 -16.93 -10.08 4.59
N LEU A 275 -15.66 -10.18 4.19
CA LEU A 275 -14.53 -10.40 5.11
C LEU A 275 -13.61 -9.18 5.25
N MET A 276 -14.09 -8.12 5.90
CA MET A 276 -13.32 -6.90 6.12
C MET A 276 -12.06 -7.10 6.99
N ALA A 277 -11.94 -8.19 7.76
CA ALA A 277 -10.82 -8.36 8.69
C ALA A 277 -9.47 -8.44 7.95
N THR A 278 -9.42 -9.13 6.82
CA THR A 278 -8.20 -9.29 6.00
C THR A 278 -7.61 -7.94 5.55
N PRO A 279 -8.33 -7.10 4.77
CA PRO A 279 -7.80 -5.82 4.31
C PRO A 279 -7.56 -4.85 5.47
N LEU A 280 -8.45 -4.79 6.48
CA LEU A 280 -8.29 -3.85 7.59
C LEU A 280 -7.05 -4.13 8.43
N VAL A 281 -6.76 -5.41 8.72
CA VAL A 281 -5.56 -5.79 9.48
C VAL A 281 -4.29 -5.63 8.65
N ALA A 282 -4.34 -5.92 7.35
CA ALA A 282 -3.22 -5.66 6.44
C ALA A 282 -2.89 -4.16 6.35
N LEU A 283 -3.91 -3.31 6.21
CA LEU A 283 -3.78 -1.85 6.19
C LEU A 283 -3.30 -1.30 7.53
N LEU A 284 -3.80 -1.82 8.66
CA LEU A 284 -3.34 -1.43 9.99
C LEU A 284 -1.84 -1.72 10.15
N THR A 285 -1.43 -2.93 9.76
CA THR A 285 -0.04 -3.38 9.82
C THR A 285 0.85 -2.50 8.96
N LEU A 286 0.44 -2.22 7.73
CA LEU A 286 1.15 -1.33 6.82
C LEU A 286 1.27 0.06 7.45
N SER A 287 0.16 0.61 7.94
CA SER A 287 0.09 1.97 8.45
C SER A 287 0.99 2.20 9.68
N LEU A 288 1.06 1.20 10.58
CA LEU A 288 1.97 1.18 11.72
C LEU A 288 3.43 1.20 11.28
N ILE A 289 3.80 0.41 10.27
CA ILE A 289 5.18 0.33 9.75
C ILE A 289 5.57 1.64 9.06
N LEU A 290 4.67 2.24 8.29
CA LEU A 290 4.90 3.54 7.64
C LEU A 290 5.09 4.66 8.67
N GLY A 291 4.25 4.70 9.71
CA GLY A 291 4.40 5.66 10.81
C GLY A 291 5.71 5.48 11.58
N TRP A 292 6.11 4.23 11.80
CA TRP A 292 7.41 3.89 12.39
C TRP A 292 8.59 4.30 11.49
N LEU A 293 8.54 4.02 10.18
CA LEU A 293 9.56 4.42 9.21
C LEU A 293 9.74 5.94 9.17
N TYR A 294 8.65 6.69 9.27
CA TYR A 294 8.70 8.14 9.32
C TYR A 294 9.48 8.64 10.55
N GLU A 295 9.17 8.14 11.75
CA GLU A 295 9.90 8.50 12.96
C GLU A 295 11.35 7.99 12.94
N ARG A 296 11.59 6.81 12.36
CA ARG A 296 12.92 6.19 12.29
C ARG A 296 13.87 6.92 11.36
N THR A 297 13.36 7.45 10.26
CA THR A 297 14.16 8.08 9.19
C THR A 297 14.11 9.60 9.23
N GLY A 298 13.07 10.18 9.81
CA GLY A 298 12.81 11.62 9.82
C GLY A 298 12.45 12.20 8.45
N ARG A 299 12.07 11.36 7.47
CA ARG A 299 11.68 11.80 6.12
C ARG A 299 10.41 11.11 5.65
N LEU A 300 9.53 11.86 5.01
CA LEU A 300 8.35 11.31 4.31
C LEU A 300 8.74 10.40 3.14
N LEU A 301 9.93 10.58 2.55
CA LEU A 301 10.37 9.75 1.43
C LEU A 301 10.39 8.25 1.77
N ALA A 302 10.78 7.87 2.99
CA ALA A 302 10.83 6.46 3.38
C ALA A 302 9.45 5.78 3.30
N PRO A 303 8.41 6.28 4.00
CA PRO A 303 7.07 5.70 3.90
C PRO A 303 6.44 5.89 2.51
N ILE A 304 6.68 6.99 1.79
CA ILE A 304 6.13 7.18 0.42
C ILE A 304 6.61 6.06 -0.50
N LEU A 305 7.92 5.74 -0.49
CA LEU A 305 8.48 4.68 -1.32
C LEU A 305 7.93 3.30 -0.94
N VAL A 306 7.78 3.03 0.37
CA VAL A 306 7.26 1.75 0.85
C VAL A 306 5.78 1.59 0.50
N HIS A 307 4.97 2.63 0.68
CA HIS A 307 3.55 2.63 0.37
C HIS A 307 3.33 2.50 -1.15
N GLY A 308 4.02 3.30 -1.97
CA GLY A 308 3.93 3.15 -3.43
C GLY A 308 4.37 1.78 -3.94
N ALA A 309 5.45 1.21 -3.39
CA ALA A 309 5.87 -0.15 -3.72
C ALA A 309 4.86 -1.21 -3.26
N PHE A 310 4.23 -1.03 -2.10
CA PHE A 310 3.17 -1.91 -1.62
C PHE A 310 1.97 -1.90 -2.57
N ASN A 311 1.52 -0.71 -2.99
CA ASN A 311 0.42 -0.55 -3.93
C ASN A 311 0.76 -1.17 -5.31
N ALA A 312 1.96 -0.87 -5.83
CA ALA A 312 2.43 -1.42 -7.10
C ALA A 312 2.50 -2.95 -7.08
N THR A 313 2.98 -3.53 -5.97
CA THR A 313 3.07 -4.99 -5.83
C THR A 313 1.69 -5.63 -5.78
N ASN A 314 0.73 -5.05 -5.05
CA ASN A 314 -0.64 -5.58 -5.02
C ASN A 314 -1.34 -5.46 -6.38
N LEU A 315 -1.17 -4.35 -7.11
CA LEU A 315 -1.68 -4.22 -8.48
C LEU A 315 -1.05 -5.24 -9.43
N PHE A 316 0.27 -5.45 -9.33
CA PHE A 316 0.97 -6.45 -10.12
C PHE A 316 0.46 -7.87 -9.81
N LEU A 317 0.32 -8.23 -8.53
CA LEU A 317 -0.21 -9.54 -8.13
C LEU A 317 -1.64 -9.74 -8.60
N MET A 318 -2.50 -8.71 -8.52
CA MET A 318 -3.84 -8.76 -9.10
C MET A 318 -3.77 -9.03 -10.61
N SER A 319 -2.90 -8.35 -11.36
CA SER A 319 -2.80 -8.57 -12.81
C SER A 319 -2.34 -9.97 -13.22
N LEU A 320 -1.69 -10.73 -12.33
CA LEU A 320 -1.32 -12.13 -12.57
C LEU A 320 -2.51 -13.09 -12.38
N THR A 321 -3.61 -12.60 -11.81
CA THR A 321 -4.83 -13.37 -11.53
C THR A 321 -5.98 -13.06 -12.49
N LEU A 322 -5.77 -12.15 -13.45
CA LEU A 322 -6.69 -11.82 -14.55
C LEU A 322 -6.36 -12.64 -15.78
#